data_AF-A0A1I7RKT3-F1
#
_entry.id   AF-A0A1I7RKT3-F1
#
_cell.length_a   1.000
_cell.length_b   1.000
_cell.length_c   1.000
_cell.angle_alpha   90.00
_cell.angle_beta   90.00
_cell.angle_gamma   90.00
#
_symmetry.space_group_name_H-M   'P 1'
#
loop_
_entity.id
_entity.type
_entity.pdbx_description
1 polymer ?
#
loop_
_entity_poly.entity_id
_entity_poly.type
_entity_poly.pdbx_seq_one_letter_code
_entity_poly.pdbx_strand_id
1 'polypeptide(L)'
;MRIDSLSYRVLFKAKRLLGLDPGVHPIVWRKEPQVNYEFPTHLIPKLNEKERRNVLSFQKELEVLSRIYTFLPSAVDDKFWLKIARCDRTKERFDALKFMKTKEKLEEKDERRKKANIERIKEDGERVPGYNNYSETPYLADQSRLQAHSIFTENSRLVRAYQLQDRPAVAVDCRFLQDHSQRGLALTFVQLNYLFGQNRQRKEPWRLDFVNYDDNVPILRECRKRYLLQFESSKKVCGRLTNESYLDLYNKDDVIYLSPHTDNVLSSEEVLDPKKCFVIGGIVDRVKELNIHPEASALVAQQEGVQLRKLPLDLIEWKAGSQFLTFTTVLNILQQTFEANGDFRGALERAIPRRHLSTMKDSKPHIANKYDNLREYERNILRLVTEHTQQAAQEEDPKASRWAWF
;
A
#
# COMPACT_ATOMS: atom_id res chain seq x y z
N MET A 1 2.43 17.63 -33.26
CA MET A 1 2.25 16.46 -34.17
C MET A 1 1.39 15.44 -33.45
N ARG A 2 0.41 14.83 -34.12
CA ARG A 2 -0.43 13.78 -33.55
C ARG A 2 0.43 12.54 -33.22
N ILE A 3 0.29 11.96 -32.04
CA ILE A 3 1.17 10.86 -31.57
C ILE A 3 0.97 9.53 -32.31
N ASP A 4 -0.15 9.43 -33.05
CA ASP A 4 -0.55 8.36 -33.95
C ASP A 4 -0.06 8.56 -35.40
N SER A 5 0.55 9.71 -35.73
CA SER A 5 1.07 10.00 -37.07
C SER A 5 2.37 9.26 -37.39
N LEU A 6 2.55 8.92 -38.67
CA LEU A 6 3.79 8.30 -39.17
C LEU A 6 5.01 9.19 -38.91
N SER A 7 4.87 10.50 -39.11
CA SER A 7 5.94 11.48 -38.90
C SER A 7 6.37 11.54 -37.43
N TYR A 8 5.43 11.46 -36.47
CA TYR A 8 5.76 11.39 -35.05
C TYR A 8 6.49 10.08 -34.68
N ARG A 9 6.10 8.95 -35.28
CA ARG A 9 6.77 7.66 -35.07
C ARG A 9 8.21 7.66 -35.55
N VAL A 10 8.47 8.25 -36.71
CA VAL A 10 9.83 8.40 -37.25
C VAL A 10 10.67 9.28 -36.32
N LEU A 11 10.13 10.43 -35.90
CA LEU A 11 10.81 11.33 -34.97
C LEU A 11 11.09 10.67 -33.61
N PHE A 12 10.13 9.92 -33.06
CA PHE A 12 10.28 9.19 -31.80
C PHE A 12 11.42 8.16 -31.88
N LYS A 13 11.48 7.37 -32.97
CA LYS A 13 12.56 6.40 -33.20
C LYS A 13 13.92 7.09 -33.33
N ALA A 14 13.98 8.19 -34.10
CA ALA A 14 15.21 8.96 -34.28
C ALA A 14 15.75 9.51 -32.95
N LYS A 15 14.89 10.15 -32.15
CA LYS A 15 15.25 10.66 -30.81
C LYS A 15 15.77 9.54 -29.89
N ARG A 16 15.07 8.39 -29.88
CA ARG A 16 15.47 7.24 -29.06
C ARG A 16 16.82 6.66 -29.48
N LEU A 17 17.10 6.58 -30.78
CA LEU A 17 18.40 6.13 -31.29
C LEU A 17 19.54 7.09 -30.91
N LEU A 18 19.26 8.40 -30.87
CA LEU A 18 20.20 9.43 -30.47
C LEU A 18 20.35 9.59 -28.94
N GLY A 19 19.70 8.74 -28.13
CA GLY A 19 19.73 8.84 -26.66
C GLY A 19 19.02 10.07 -26.09
N LEU A 20 18.24 10.79 -26.90
CA LEU A 20 17.43 11.92 -26.47
C LEU A 20 16.11 11.45 -25.86
N ASP A 21 15.47 12.29 -25.04
CA ASP A 21 14.11 12.03 -24.54
C ASP A 21 13.14 11.94 -25.75
N PRO A 22 12.59 10.75 -26.04
CA PRO A 22 11.77 10.58 -27.23
C PRO A 22 10.36 11.15 -27.04
N GLY A 23 9.96 11.52 -25.82
CA GLY A 23 8.62 11.99 -25.48
C GLY A 23 7.61 10.85 -25.29
N VAL A 24 6.34 11.17 -25.51
CA VAL A 24 5.21 10.23 -25.37
C VAL A 24 5.33 9.09 -26.38
N HIS A 25 5.08 7.85 -25.95
CA HIS A 25 5.13 6.70 -26.85
C HIS A 25 4.08 6.85 -27.98
N PRO A 26 4.43 6.58 -29.24
CA PRO A 26 3.45 6.66 -30.32
C PRO A 26 2.35 5.60 -30.17
N ILE A 27 1.13 5.96 -30.55
CA ILE A 27 0.00 5.03 -30.65
C ILE A 27 -0.01 4.47 -32.07
N VAL A 28 -0.21 3.17 -32.22
CA VAL A 28 -0.25 2.53 -33.54
C VAL A 28 -1.54 1.74 -33.67
N TRP A 29 -2.34 2.09 -34.67
CA TRP A 29 -3.53 1.33 -35.01
C TRP A 29 -3.14 0.03 -35.73
N ARG A 30 -3.51 -1.11 -35.15
CA ARG A 30 -3.31 -2.42 -35.77
C ARG A 30 -4.52 -2.80 -36.61
N LYS A 31 -4.25 -3.53 -37.70
CA LYS A 31 -5.30 -4.10 -38.55
C LYS A 31 -6.15 -5.10 -37.78
N GLU A 32 -5.48 -6.07 -37.15
CA GLU A 32 -6.13 -7.11 -36.35
C GLU A 32 -6.15 -6.75 -34.85
N PRO A 33 -7.24 -7.07 -34.13
CA PRO A 33 -7.31 -6.93 -32.68
C PRO A 33 -6.36 -7.92 -32.01
N GLN A 34 -5.63 -7.48 -30.97
CA GLN A 34 -4.71 -8.35 -30.23
C GLN A 34 -5.43 -9.38 -29.35
N VAL A 35 -6.64 -9.06 -28.92
CA VAL A 35 -7.46 -9.88 -28.02
C VAL A 35 -8.93 -9.72 -28.41
N ASN A 36 -9.71 -10.76 -28.19
CA ASN A 36 -11.16 -10.75 -28.39
C ASN A 36 -11.81 -11.44 -27.18
N TYR A 37 -12.00 -10.71 -26.08
CA TYR A 37 -12.66 -11.29 -24.91
C TYR A 37 -14.17 -11.21 -25.10
N GLU A 38 -14.82 -12.36 -25.04
CA GLU A 38 -16.27 -12.44 -25.11
C GLU A 38 -16.87 -12.48 -23.69
N PHE A 39 -18.00 -11.80 -23.52
CA PHE A 39 -18.70 -11.81 -22.23
C PHE A 39 -19.36 -13.17 -22.02
N PRO A 40 -19.14 -13.85 -20.88
CA PRO A 40 -19.74 -15.16 -20.62
C PRO A 40 -21.25 -15.07 -20.45
N THR A 41 -22.01 -15.77 -21.31
CA THR A 41 -23.49 -15.70 -21.34
C THR A 41 -24.14 -16.18 -20.06
N HIS A 42 -23.52 -17.11 -19.32
CA HIS A 42 -24.02 -17.59 -18.03
C HIS A 42 -24.03 -16.53 -16.92
N LEU A 43 -23.36 -15.40 -17.11
CA LEU A 43 -23.35 -14.29 -16.16
C LEU A 43 -24.49 -13.29 -16.39
N ILE A 44 -25.17 -13.33 -17.54
CA ILE A 44 -26.26 -12.40 -17.90
C ILE A 44 -27.37 -12.35 -16.81
N PRO A 45 -27.85 -13.48 -16.26
CA PRO A 45 -28.92 -13.45 -15.25
C PRO A 45 -28.51 -12.77 -13.93
N LYS A 46 -27.19 -12.62 -13.69
CA LYS A 46 -26.66 -12.04 -12.44
C LYS A 46 -26.51 -10.52 -12.50
N LEU A 47 -26.74 -9.91 -13.66
CA LEU A 47 -26.52 -8.49 -13.88
C LEU A 47 -27.84 -7.71 -13.96
N ASN A 48 -27.87 -6.56 -13.30
CA ASN A 48 -28.93 -5.57 -13.49
C ASN A 48 -28.74 -4.81 -14.83
N GLU A 49 -29.74 -4.02 -15.21
CA GLU A 49 -29.74 -3.30 -16.50
C GLU A 49 -28.55 -2.32 -16.65
N LYS A 50 -28.15 -1.62 -15.59
CA LYS A 50 -26.99 -0.72 -15.59
C LYS A 50 -25.69 -1.50 -15.81
N GLU A 51 -25.54 -2.62 -15.10
CA GLU A 51 -24.38 -3.51 -15.20
C GLU A 51 -24.26 -4.12 -16.61
N ARG A 52 -25.37 -4.52 -17.23
CA ARG A 52 -25.39 -4.98 -18.63
C ARG A 52 -24.92 -3.89 -19.59
N ARG A 53 -25.41 -2.65 -19.44
CA ARG A 53 -24.94 -1.51 -20.25
C ARG A 53 -23.44 -1.23 -20.09
N ASN A 54 -22.91 -1.37 -18.87
CA ASN A 54 -21.49 -1.20 -18.60
C ASN A 54 -20.65 -2.28 -19.31
N VAL A 55 -21.11 -3.54 -19.33
CA VAL A 55 -20.46 -4.64 -20.07
C VAL A 55 -20.48 -4.39 -21.57
N LEU A 56 -21.62 -3.99 -22.14
CA LEU A 56 -21.74 -3.68 -23.57
C LEU A 56 -20.82 -2.51 -23.97
N SER A 57 -20.80 -1.45 -23.16
CA SER A 57 -19.89 -0.32 -23.36
C SER A 57 -18.43 -0.76 -23.35
N PHE A 58 -18.08 -1.68 -22.44
CA PHE A 58 -16.73 -2.22 -22.37
C PHE A 58 -16.35 -3.06 -23.59
N GLN A 59 -17.28 -3.83 -24.18
CA GLN A 59 -16.99 -4.59 -25.39
C GLN A 59 -16.62 -3.66 -26.56
N LYS A 60 -17.36 -2.55 -26.74
CA LYS A 60 -17.03 -1.51 -27.72
C LYS A 60 -15.67 -0.86 -27.43
N GLU A 61 -15.37 -0.58 -26.16
CA GLU A 61 -14.06 -0.06 -25.76
C GLU A 61 -12.92 -1.05 -26.03
N LEU A 62 -13.16 -2.35 -25.82
CA LEU A 62 -12.19 -3.41 -26.00
C LEU A 62 -11.81 -3.59 -27.48
N GLU A 63 -12.75 -3.44 -28.40
CA GLU A 63 -12.47 -3.45 -29.84
C GLU A 63 -11.42 -2.41 -30.22
N VAL A 64 -11.53 -1.19 -29.68
CA VAL A 64 -10.55 -0.13 -29.91
C VAL A 64 -9.24 -0.42 -29.17
N LEU A 65 -9.32 -0.74 -27.87
CA LEU A 65 -8.15 -1.01 -27.02
C LEU A 65 -7.30 -2.15 -27.56
N SER A 66 -7.90 -3.23 -28.05
CA SER A 66 -7.21 -4.38 -28.63
C SER A 66 -6.38 -4.02 -29.86
N ARG A 67 -6.70 -2.94 -30.56
CA ARG A 67 -5.95 -2.47 -31.73
C ARG A 67 -4.83 -1.51 -31.35
N ILE A 68 -5.08 -0.59 -30.41
CA ILE A 68 -4.16 0.53 -30.11
C ILE A 68 -3.28 0.32 -28.88
N TYR A 69 -3.64 -0.56 -27.95
CA TYR A 69 -2.98 -0.73 -26.66
C TYR A 69 -2.36 -2.12 -26.51
N THR A 70 -1.09 -2.16 -26.09
CA THR A 70 -0.28 -3.38 -26.14
C THR A 70 -0.23 -4.16 -24.83
N PHE A 71 -0.61 -3.53 -23.71
CA PHE A 71 -0.47 -4.08 -22.37
C PHE A 71 -1.81 -4.64 -21.89
N LEU A 72 -2.29 -5.69 -22.56
CA LEU A 72 -3.55 -6.37 -22.25
C LEU A 72 -3.30 -7.77 -21.67
N PRO A 73 -4.19 -8.27 -20.78
CA PRO A 73 -4.11 -9.63 -20.24
C PRO A 73 -4.17 -10.69 -21.33
N SER A 74 -3.63 -11.87 -21.07
CA SER A 74 -3.76 -12.98 -22.03
C SER A 74 -5.16 -13.62 -21.97
N ALA A 75 -5.76 -13.65 -20.78
CA ALA A 75 -7.12 -14.13 -20.54
C ALA A 75 -7.80 -13.35 -19.40
N VAL A 76 -9.12 -13.40 -19.34
CA VAL A 76 -9.95 -12.79 -18.29
C VAL A 76 -10.95 -13.80 -17.72
N ASP A 77 -11.30 -13.68 -16.44
CA ASP A 77 -12.19 -14.61 -15.72
C ASP A 77 -13.55 -13.99 -15.39
N ASP A 78 -14.48 -14.79 -14.87
CA ASP A 78 -15.82 -14.35 -14.48
C ASP A 78 -15.78 -13.21 -13.45
N LYS A 79 -14.82 -13.27 -12.51
CA LYS A 79 -14.67 -12.24 -11.46
C LYS A 79 -14.29 -10.90 -12.06
N PHE A 80 -13.44 -10.90 -13.08
CA PHE A 80 -13.11 -9.71 -13.84
C PHE A 80 -14.34 -9.11 -14.52
N TRP A 81 -15.14 -9.91 -15.22
CA TRP A 81 -16.35 -9.43 -15.89
C TRP A 81 -17.38 -8.83 -14.93
N LEU A 82 -17.60 -9.45 -13.77
CA LEU A 82 -18.47 -8.91 -12.72
C LEU A 82 -17.93 -7.58 -12.16
N LYS A 83 -16.60 -7.42 -12.10
CA LYS A 83 -15.98 -6.16 -11.69
C LYS A 83 -16.19 -5.07 -12.74
N ILE A 84 -15.99 -5.39 -14.02
CA ILE A 84 -16.21 -4.47 -15.14
C ILE A 84 -17.65 -3.97 -15.18
N ALA A 85 -18.62 -4.86 -14.95
CA ALA A 85 -20.03 -4.51 -14.91
C ALA A 85 -20.35 -3.42 -13.86
N ARG A 86 -19.60 -3.38 -12.76
CA ARG A 86 -19.76 -2.39 -11.68
C ARG A 86 -18.97 -1.09 -11.92
N CYS A 87 -18.09 -1.05 -12.91
CA CYS A 87 -17.30 0.13 -13.24
C CYS A 87 -18.07 1.04 -14.18
N ASP A 88 -18.30 2.28 -13.76
CA ASP A 88 -19.10 3.23 -14.53
C ASP A 88 -18.26 3.93 -15.60
N ARG A 89 -16.99 4.24 -15.29
CA ARG A 89 -16.12 5.03 -16.17
C ARG A 89 -15.21 4.15 -17.03
N THR A 90 -14.99 4.55 -18.28
CA THR A 90 -14.01 3.93 -19.19
C THR A 90 -12.62 3.80 -18.57
N LYS A 91 -12.18 4.83 -17.83
CA LYS A 91 -10.90 4.81 -17.11
C LYS A 91 -10.83 3.69 -16.07
N GLU A 92 -11.89 3.45 -15.31
CA GLU A 92 -11.91 2.41 -14.28
C GLU A 92 -11.81 1.01 -14.90
N ARG A 93 -12.50 0.80 -16.02
CA ARG A 93 -12.43 -0.44 -16.80
C ARG A 93 -11.05 -0.65 -17.43
N PHE A 94 -10.45 0.41 -17.98
CA PHE A 94 -9.07 0.40 -18.48
C PHE A 94 -8.05 0.08 -17.39
N ASP A 95 -8.17 0.71 -16.21
CA ASP A 95 -7.31 0.43 -15.07
C ASP A 95 -7.50 -1.01 -14.53
N ALA A 96 -8.71 -1.56 -14.62
CA ALA A 96 -8.97 -2.97 -14.30
C ALA A 96 -8.25 -3.94 -15.26
N LEU A 97 -8.25 -3.68 -16.57
CA LEU A 97 -7.45 -4.45 -17.55
C LEU A 97 -5.95 -4.38 -17.25
N LYS A 98 -5.44 -3.17 -16.98
CA LYS A 98 -4.04 -2.95 -16.63
C LYS A 98 -3.64 -3.71 -15.37
N PHE A 99 -4.53 -3.72 -14.36
CA PHE A 99 -4.33 -4.49 -13.14
C PHE A 99 -4.21 -6.00 -13.43
N MET A 100 -5.09 -6.55 -14.27
CA MET A 100 -5.02 -7.97 -14.65
C MET A 100 -3.71 -8.34 -15.33
N LYS A 101 -3.26 -7.55 -16.34
CA LYS A 101 -1.95 -7.80 -16.99
C LYS A 101 -0.78 -7.63 -16.02
N THR A 102 -0.87 -6.71 -15.07
CA THR A 102 0.16 -6.54 -14.04
C THR A 102 0.24 -7.76 -13.13
N LYS A 103 -0.91 -8.33 -12.74
CA LYS A 103 -0.99 -9.55 -11.95
C LYS A 103 -0.39 -10.75 -12.70
N GLU A 104 -0.76 -10.95 -13.96
CA GLU A 104 -0.22 -12.01 -14.83
C GLU A 104 1.33 -11.93 -14.91
N LYS A 105 1.88 -10.73 -15.17
CA LYS A 105 3.35 -10.54 -15.18
C LYS A 105 4.02 -10.81 -13.84
N LEU A 106 3.33 -10.53 -12.73
CA LEU A 106 3.86 -10.79 -11.39
C LEU A 106 3.91 -12.29 -11.12
N GLU A 107 2.87 -13.02 -11.51
CA GLU A 107 2.81 -14.49 -11.42
C GLU A 107 3.88 -15.14 -12.29
N GLU A 108 4.04 -14.71 -13.56
CA GLU A 108 5.12 -15.20 -14.43
C GLU A 108 6.51 -14.97 -13.82
N LYS A 109 6.70 -13.85 -13.11
CA LYS A 109 7.98 -13.53 -12.45
C LYS A 109 8.19 -14.41 -11.22
N ASP A 110 7.14 -14.67 -10.45
CA ASP A 110 7.20 -15.55 -9.29
C ASP A 110 7.48 -17.00 -9.71
N GLU A 111 6.81 -17.49 -10.74
CA GLU A 111 7.07 -18.81 -11.33
C GLU A 111 8.51 -18.93 -11.86
N ARG A 112 9.01 -17.89 -12.54
CA ARG A 112 10.42 -17.84 -12.96
C ARG A 112 11.38 -17.91 -11.76
N ARG A 113 11.07 -17.22 -10.65
CA ARG A 113 11.88 -17.26 -9.42
C ARG A 113 11.83 -18.63 -8.75
N LYS A 114 10.66 -19.26 -8.67
CA LYS A 114 10.50 -20.61 -8.12
C LYS A 114 11.30 -21.62 -8.93
N LYS A 115 11.18 -21.60 -10.26
CA LYS A 115 11.95 -22.47 -11.17
C LYS A 115 13.45 -22.28 -10.99
N ALA A 116 13.93 -21.03 -11.01
CA ALA A 116 15.35 -20.73 -10.77
C ALA A 116 15.81 -21.19 -9.38
N ASN A 117 14.97 -21.07 -8.34
CA ASN A 117 15.31 -21.55 -7.00
C ASN A 117 15.39 -23.09 -6.95
N ILE A 118 14.49 -23.79 -7.63
CA ILE A 118 14.50 -25.25 -7.75
C ILE A 118 15.73 -25.72 -8.54
N GLU A 119 16.08 -25.05 -9.63
CA GLU A 119 17.29 -25.33 -10.42
C GLU A 119 18.55 -25.14 -9.59
N ARG A 120 18.66 -24.04 -8.83
CA ARG A 120 19.77 -23.83 -7.89
C ARG A 120 19.89 -24.94 -6.83
N ILE A 121 18.78 -25.39 -6.27
CA ILE A 121 18.77 -26.49 -5.29
C ILE A 121 19.23 -27.81 -5.93
N LYS A 122 18.89 -28.06 -7.21
CA LYS A 122 19.35 -29.23 -7.95
C LYS A 122 20.85 -29.16 -8.26
N GLU A 123 21.35 -28.01 -8.70
CA GLU A 123 22.79 -27.77 -8.94
C GLU A 123 23.63 -27.91 -7.66
N ASP A 124 23.12 -27.42 -6.52
CA ASP A 124 23.77 -27.59 -5.22
C ASP A 124 23.67 -29.05 -4.70
N GLY A 125 22.61 -29.78 -5.06
CA GLY A 125 22.43 -31.21 -4.74
C GLY A 125 23.24 -32.16 -5.63
N GLU A 126 23.63 -31.73 -6.84
CA GLU A 126 24.50 -32.47 -7.77
C GLU A 126 26.00 -32.23 -7.54
N ARG A 127 26.38 -31.32 -6.62
CA ARG A 127 27.74 -31.30 -6.03
C ARG A 127 27.92 -32.51 -5.10
N VAL A 128 28.16 -33.65 -5.74
CA VAL A 128 28.54 -34.99 -5.30
C VAL A 128 28.53 -35.28 -3.77
N PRO A 129 27.75 -36.29 -3.32
CA PRO A 129 27.96 -36.96 -2.04
C PRO A 129 29.20 -37.86 -2.15
N GLY A 130 30.33 -37.39 -1.61
CA GLY A 130 31.56 -38.15 -1.58
C GLY A 130 32.61 -37.50 -0.69
N TYR A 131 32.95 -38.22 0.37
CA TYR A 131 34.02 -37.97 1.36
C TYR A 131 33.72 -36.99 2.51
N ASN A 132 33.48 -37.60 3.68
CA ASN A 132 33.95 -37.09 4.96
C ASN A 132 35.38 -36.57 4.79
N ASN A 133 35.55 -35.26 4.83
CA ASN A 133 36.75 -34.65 5.36
C ASN A 133 36.30 -33.51 6.25
N TYR A 134 36.75 -33.59 7.49
CA TYR A 134 36.90 -32.48 8.42
C TYR A 134 37.38 -31.24 7.66
N SER A 135 36.43 -30.41 7.26
CA SER A 135 36.69 -29.01 6.99
C SER A 135 36.01 -28.29 8.13
N GLU A 136 36.84 -27.68 8.96
CA GLU A 136 36.49 -26.70 9.96
C GLU A 136 35.73 -25.56 9.27
N THR A 137 34.45 -25.75 8.97
CA THR A 137 33.55 -24.62 8.75
C THR A 137 33.31 -24.04 10.14
N PRO A 138 33.82 -22.84 10.46
CA PRO A 138 33.70 -22.28 11.79
C PRO A 138 32.22 -22.05 12.07
N TYR A 139 31.67 -22.83 13.00
CA TYR A 139 30.43 -22.60 13.74
C TYR A 139 29.40 -21.68 13.04
N LEU A 140 28.76 -22.14 11.97
CA LEU A 140 27.43 -21.61 11.66
C LEU A 140 26.50 -22.17 12.74
N ALA A 141 26.31 -21.40 13.82
CA ALA A 141 25.41 -21.78 14.90
C ALA A 141 24.07 -22.24 14.31
N ASP A 142 23.57 -23.39 14.78
CA ASP A 142 22.27 -23.95 14.39
C ASP A 142 21.24 -22.82 14.25
N GLN A 143 20.67 -22.69 13.06
CA GLN A 143 19.76 -21.62 12.72
C GLN A 143 18.58 -21.54 13.72
N SER A 144 18.17 -22.69 14.26
CA SER A 144 17.15 -22.79 15.31
C SER A 144 17.60 -22.15 16.61
N ARG A 145 18.88 -22.35 17.01
CA ARG A 145 19.47 -21.71 18.19
C ARG A 145 19.65 -20.21 18.00
N LEU A 146 20.07 -19.76 16.82
CA LEU A 146 20.18 -18.34 16.50
C LEU A 146 18.80 -17.65 16.55
N GLN A 147 17.76 -18.29 16.02
CA GLN A 147 16.38 -17.79 16.11
C GLN A 147 15.89 -17.75 17.56
N ALA A 148 16.12 -18.81 18.34
CA ALA A 148 15.75 -18.84 19.75
C ALA A 148 16.46 -17.74 20.54
N HIS A 149 17.76 -17.52 20.30
CA HIS A 149 18.52 -16.44 20.91
C HIS A 149 17.98 -15.06 20.51
N SER A 150 17.69 -14.84 19.24
CA SER A 150 17.07 -13.58 18.76
C SER A 150 15.74 -13.30 19.46
N ILE A 151 14.85 -14.31 19.52
CA ILE A 151 13.56 -14.17 20.19
C ILE A 151 13.74 -13.86 21.68
N PHE A 152 14.68 -14.55 22.34
CA PHE A 152 14.99 -14.29 23.74
C PHE A 152 15.49 -12.86 23.95
N THR A 153 16.48 -12.40 23.17
CA THR A 153 16.99 -11.02 23.26
C THR A 153 15.90 -9.98 23.02
N GLU A 154 15.06 -10.16 22.00
CA GLU A 154 13.92 -9.28 21.73
C GLU A 154 12.90 -9.26 22.87
N ASN A 155 12.57 -10.43 23.44
CA ASN A 155 11.69 -10.54 24.60
C ASN A 155 12.28 -9.80 25.80
N SER A 156 13.56 -10.02 26.12
CA SER A 156 14.23 -9.37 27.26
C SER A 156 14.20 -7.84 27.13
N ARG A 157 14.44 -7.30 25.94
CA ARG A 157 14.37 -5.85 25.70
C ARG A 157 12.96 -5.31 25.91
N LEU A 158 11.94 -6.02 25.40
CA LEU A 158 10.55 -5.59 25.55
C LEU A 158 10.11 -5.66 27.02
N VAL A 159 10.41 -6.75 27.72
CA VAL A 159 10.10 -6.88 29.16
C VAL A 159 10.77 -5.76 29.96
N ARG A 160 12.03 -5.46 29.67
CA ARG A 160 12.76 -4.35 30.29
C ARG A 160 12.07 -3.01 30.06
N ALA A 161 11.61 -2.74 28.83
CA ALA A 161 10.88 -1.50 28.51
C ALA A 161 9.58 -1.37 29.32
N TYR A 162 8.83 -2.46 29.51
CA TYR A 162 7.62 -2.47 30.33
C TYR A 162 7.90 -2.29 31.83
N GLN A 163 9.03 -2.81 32.33
CA GLN A 163 9.41 -2.75 33.74
C GLN A 163 10.00 -1.40 34.14
N LEU A 164 10.92 -0.86 33.35
CA LEU A 164 11.64 0.36 33.72
C LEU A 164 10.81 1.63 33.53
N GLN A 165 9.99 1.67 32.48
CA GLN A 165 9.17 2.84 32.15
C GLN A 165 10.00 4.14 32.13
N ASP A 166 11.23 4.03 31.65
CA ASP A 166 12.22 5.10 31.49
C ASP A 166 12.07 5.84 30.16
N ARG A 167 11.00 5.55 29.42
CA ARG A 167 10.67 6.09 28.10
C ARG A 167 9.17 6.28 27.98
N PRO A 168 8.73 7.21 27.13
CA PRO A 168 7.31 7.37 26.85
C PRO A 168 6.69 6.08 26.30
N ALA A 169 5.40 5.92 26.53
CA ALA A 169 4.61 4.88 25.92
C ALA A 169 3.91 5.37 24.64
N VAL A 170 3.52 4.43 23.80
CA VAL A 170 2.61 4.70 22.68
C VAL A 170 1.40 3.79 22.79
N ALA A 171 0.22 4.39 22.74
CA ALA A 171 -1.04 3.67 22.66
C ALA A 171 -1.63 3.79 21.25
N VAL A 172 -2.12 2.68 20.69
CA VAL A 172 -2.93 2.70 19.46
C VAL A 172 -4.38 2.54 19.85
N ASP A 173 -5.18 3.55 19.53
CA ASP A 173 -6.61 3.60 19.83
C ASP A 173 -7.40 2.81 18.77
N CYS A 174 -7.74 1.57 19.11
CA CYS A 174 -8.38 0.61 18.21
C CYS A 174 -9.90 0.79 18.08
N ARG A 175 -10.50 1.82 18.70
CA ARG A 175 -11.97 2.03 18.67
C ARG A 175 -12.54 2.11 17.25
N PHE A 176 -11.78 2.66 16.31
CA PHE A 176 -12.20 2.86 14.92
C PHE A 176 -12.10 1.61 14.05
N LEU A 177 -11.51 0.51 14.53
CA LEU A 177 -11.29 -0.67 13.70
C LEU A 177 -12.59 -1.23 13.12
N GLN A 178 -13.70 -1.14 13.86
CA GLN A 178 -15.00 -1.66 13.40
C GLN A 178 -15.63 -0.82 12.29
N ASP A 179 -15.26 0.46 12.21
CA ASP A 179 -15.81 1.41 11.23
C ASP A 179 -15.09 1.36 9.88
N HIS A 180 -13.96 0.66 9.80
CA HIS A 180 -13.22 0.52 8.55
C HIS A 180 -13.98 -0.35 7.54
N SER A 181 -13.84 -0.01 6.25
CA SER A 181 -14.14 -0.95 5.18
C SER A 181 -13.28 -2.22 5.32
N GLN A 182 -13.71 -3.37 4.76
CA GLN A 182 -12.92 -4.61 4.82
C GLN A 182 -11.48 -4.44 4.31
N ARG A 183 -11.30 -3.59 3.28
CA ARG A 183 -9.98 -3.24 2.75
C ARG A 183 -9.20 -2.36 3.74
N GLY A 184 -9.83 -1.31 4.26
CA GLY A 184 -9.25 -0.42 5.27
C GLY A 184 -8.77 -1.21 6.47
N LEU A 185 -9.63 -2.07 7.02
CA LEU A 185 -9.36 -2.92 8.17
C LEU A 185 -8.13 -3.80 7.93
N ALA A 186 -8.08 -4.51 6.80
CA ALA A 186 -6.93 -5.35 6.46
C ALA A 186 -5.63 -4.54 6.35
N LEU A 187 -5.68 -3.32 5.77
CA LEU A 187 -4.51 -2.44 5.68
C LEU A 187 -4.08 -1.93 7.05
N THR A 188 -5.04 -1.58 7.93
CA THR A 188 -4.78 -1.16 9.31
C THR A 188 -4.08 -2.27 10.09
N PHE A 189 -4.60 -3.50 10.06
CA PHE A 189 -3.96 -4.64 10.73
C PHE A 189 -2.54 -4.93 10.20
N VAL A 190 -2.31 -4.78 8.91
CA VAL A 190 -0.96 -4.89 8.32
C VAL A 190 -0.03 -3.80 8.88
N GLN A 191 -0.52 -2.56 9.05
CA GLN A 191 0.27 -1.48 9.67
C GLN A 191 0.53 -1.72 11.16
N LEU A 192 -0.43 -2.27 11.92
CA LEU A 192 -0.22 -2.66 13.32
C LEU A 192 0.87 -3.75 13.44
N ASN A 193 0.87 -4.71 12.51
CA ASN A 193 1.93 -5.73 12.46
C ASN A 193 3.31 -5.11 12.21
N TYR A 194 3.41 -4.18 11.26
CA TYR A 194 4.66 -3.47 11.00
C TYR A 194 5.11 -2.61 12.18
N LEU A 195 4.18 -1.91 12.83
CA LEU A 195 4.46 -1.11 14.02
C LEU A 195 5.10 -1.97 15.12
N PHE A 196 4.48 -3.11 15.44
CA PHE A 196 5.02 -4.05 16.42
C PHE A 196 6.39 -4.59 16.00
N GLY A 197 6.51 -5.06 14.76
CA GLY A 197 7.74 -5.65 14.25
C GLY A 197 8.93 -4.68 14.28
N GLN A 198 8.72 -3.43 13.87
CA GLN A 198 9.77 -2.41 13.90
C GLN A 198 10.17 -2.01 15.31
N ASN A 199 9.19 -1.79 16.20
CA ASN A 199 9.48 -1.45 17.58
C ASN A 199 10.32 -2.54 18.27
N ARG A 200 9.92 -3.81 18.09
CA ARG A 200 10.58 -4.97 18.69
C ARG A 200 12.04 -5.13 18.26
N GLN A 201 12.38 -4.74 17.03
CA GLN A 201 13.74 -4.83 16.51
C GLN A 201 14.68 -3.76 17.07
N ARG A 202 14.15 -2.73 17.76
CA ARG A 202 15.00 -1.70 18.36
C ARG A 202 15.84 -2.27 19.51
N LYS A 203 16.96 -1.59 19.78
CA LYS A 203 17.77 -1.85 20.98
C LYS A 203 16.97 -1.50 22.25
N GLU A 204 16.26 -0.38 22.21
CA GLU A 204 15.44 0.14 23.28
C GLU A 204 13.99 0.33 22.77
N PRO A 205 13.18 -0.75 22.71
CA PRO A 205 11.79 -0.65 22.28
C PRO A 205 10.99 0.22 23.25
N TRP A 206 9.95 0.90 22.73
CA TRP A 206 8.98 1.60 23.57
C TRP A 206 7.85 0.66 23.98
N ARG A 207 7.16 0.99 25.07
CA ARG A 207 5.91 0.31 25.46
C ARG A 207 4.83 0.58 24.40
N LEU A 208 4.18 -0.47 23.91
CA LEU A 208 3.12 -0.39 22.89
C LEU A 208 1.84 -1.04 23.39
N ASP A 209 0.79 -0.26 23.57
CA ASP A 209 -0.50 -0.77 24.02
C ASP A 209 -1.58 -0.51 22.96
N PHE A 210 -2.25 -1.57 22.52
CA PHE A 210 -3.41 -1.52 21.62
C PHE A 210 -4.66 -1.50 22.51
N VAL A 211 -5.25 -0.32 22.67
CA VAL A 211 -6.35 -0.03 23.61
C VAL A 211 -7.68 0.08 22.87
N ASN A 212 -8.81 0.02 23.57
CA ASN A 212 -10.16 0.00 22.98
C ASN A 212 -10.33 -1.09 21.90
N TYR A 213 -9.65 -2.23 22.07
CA TYR A 213 -9.77 -3.38 21.18
C TYR A 213 -10.79 -4.38 21.73
N ASP A 214 -11.93 -4.52 21.03
CA ASP A 214 -12.97 -5.46 21.40
C ASP A 214 -12.76 -6.84 20.74
N ASP A 215 -12.30 -7.82 21.52
CA ASP A 215 -12.06 -9.18 21.03
C ASP A 215 -13.34 -10.01 20.81
N ASN A 216 -14.49 -9.51 21.26
CA ASN A 216 -15.78 -10.16 21.02
C ASN A 216 -16.20 -10.04 19.55
N VAL A 217 -15.72 -8.99 18.86
CA VAL A 217 -16.04 -8.71 17.46
C VAL A 217 -15.39 -9.76 16.53
N PRO A 218 -16.19 -10.61 15.84
CA PRO A 218 -15.63 -11.74 15.09
C PRO A 218 -14.67 -11.33 13.96
N ILE A 219 -14.93 -10.22 13.27
CA ILE A 219 -14.09 -9.75 12.18
C ILE A 219 -12.71 -9.26 12.67
N LEU A 220 -12.65 -8.66 13.87
CA LEU A 220 -11.39 -8.21 14.46
C LEU A 220 -10.53 -9.41 14.87
N ARG A 221 -11.15 -10.42 15.51
CA ARG A 221 -10.50 -11.67 15.88
C ARG A 221 -9.93 -12.41 14.68
N GLU A 222 -10.67 -12.48 13.57
CA GLU A 222 -10.18 -13.08 12.32
C GLU A 222 -8.99 -12.31 11.74
N CYS A 223 -9.07 -10.97 11.73
CA CYS A 223 -7.96 -10.15 11.29
C CYS A 223 -6.73 -10.30 12.20
N ARG A 224 -6.90 -10.40 13.52
CA ARG A 224 -5.82 -10.65 14.48
C ARG A 224 -5.11 -11.97 14.17
N LYS A 225 -5.87 -13.06 14.03
CA LYS A 225 -5.32 -14.39 13.68
C LYS A 225 -4.58 -14.37 12.36
N ARG A 226 -5.00 -13.55 11.40
CA ARG A 226 -4.38 -13.47 10.07
C ARG A 226 -3.13 -12.59 10.02
N TYR A 227 -3.16 -11.43 10.67
CA TYR A 227 -2.15 -10.38 10.49
C TYR A 227 -1.25 -10.15 11.71
N LEU A 228 -1.71 -10.52 12.90
CA LEU A 228 -1.02 -10.30 14.18
C LEU A 228 -0.65 -11.63 14.85
N LEU A 229 -0.16 -12.59 14.07
CA LEU A 229 0.24 -13.94 14.51
C LEU A 229 1.20 -13.96 15.71
N GLN A 230 1.97 -12.88 15.93
CA GLN A 230 2.81 -12.73 17.12
C GLN A 230 2.00 -12.78 18.43
N PHE A 231 0.78 -12.23 18.46
CA PHE A 231 -0.09 -12.23 19.63
C PHE A 231 -0.66 -13.63 19.92
N GLU A 232 -0.61 -14.53 18.95
CA GLU A 232 -1.01 -15.93 19.09
C GLU A 232 0.18 -16.83 19.49
N SER A 233 1.40 -16.28 19.59
CA SER A 233 2.62 -17.05 19.87
C SER A 233 2.93 -17.11 21.36
N SER A 234 3.06 -18.31 21.93
CA SER A 234 3.52 -18.52 23.31
C SER A 234 5.00 -18.17 23.53
N LYS A 235 5.79 -17.99 22.46
CA LYS A 235 7.24 -17.71 22.55
C LYS A 235 7.57 -16.22 22.52
N LYS A 236 6.68 -15.37 21.99
CA LYS A 236 6.94 -13.94 21.81
C LYS A 236 6.13 -13.15 22.82
N VAL A 237 6.83 -12.42 23.69
CA VAL A 237 6.21 -11.38 24.50
C VAL A 237 5.70 -10.30 23.55
N CYS A 238 4.42 -9.97 23.62
CA CYS A 238 3.81 -8.94 22.79
C CYS A 238 3.50 -7.69 23.62
N GLY A 239 3.11 -6.61 22.93
CA GLY A 239 2.51 -5.46 23.60
C GLY A 239 1.16 -5.83 24.22
N ARG A 240 0.55 -4.90 24.97
CA ARG A 240 -0.78 -5.11 25.52
C ARG A 240 -1.82 -4.98 24.41
N LEU A 241 -2.77 -5.91 24.32
CA LEU A 241 -3.97 -5.80 23.49
C LEU A 241 -5.18 -5.93 24.43
N THR A 242 -5.93 -4.84 24.60
CA THR A 242 -6.95 -4.74 25.66
C THR A 242 -8.18 -3.95 25.19
N ASN A 243 -9.32 -4.25 25.80
CA ASN A 243 -10.56 -3.49 25.64
C ASN A 243 -10.59 -2.22 26.52
N GLU A 244 -9.65 -2.10 27.47
CA GLU A 244 -9.52 -0.90 28.32
C GLU A 244 -9.16 0.33 27.47
N SER A 245 -9.60 1.50 27.92
CA SER A 245 -9.23 2.79 27.36
C SER A 245 -7.81 3.16 27.77
N TYR A 246 -7.14 4.02 26.99
CA TYR A 246 -5.89 4.62 27.45
C TYR A 246 -6.08 5.45 28.74
N LEU A 247 -7.29 5.96 29.02
CA LEU A 247 -7.58 6.67 30.27
C LEU A 247 -7.64 5.75 31.50
N ASP A 248 -7.84 4.44 31.30
CA ASP A 248 -7.79 3.46 32.38
C ASP A 248 -6.34 3.07 32.71
N LEU A 249 -5.42 3.26 31.75
CA LEU A 249 -4.04 2.81 31.83
C LEU A 249 -3.03 3.93 32.13
N TYR A 250 -3.39 5.18 31.87
CA TYR A 250 -2.50 6.34 31.91
C TYR A 250 -3.18 7.50 32.63
N ASN A 251 -2.39 8.31 33.33
CA ASN A 251 -2.90 9.57 33.89
C ASN A 251 -3.30 10.48 32.75
N LYS A 252 -4.49 11.07 32.85
CA LYS A 252 -5.05 11.96 31.82
C LYS A 252 -4.10 13.10 31.40
N ASP A 253 -3.41 13.71 32.36
CA ASP A 253 -2.48 14.83 32.13
C ASP A 253 -1.16 14.40 31.43
N ASP A 254 -0.87 13.10 31.43
CA ASP A 254 0.28 12.50 30.75
C ASP A 254 -0.08 12.00 29.33
N VAL A 255 -1.35 12.03 28.95
CA VAL A 255 -1.83 11.56 27.65
C VAL A 255 -1.83 12.68 26.61
N ILE A 256 -1.14 12.43 25.49
CA ILE A 256 -1.12 13.28 24.31
C ILE A 256 -1.68 12.50 23.13
N TYR A 257 -2.84 12.89 22.63
CA TYR A 257 -3.40 12.36 21.40
C TYR A 257 -2.78 13.07 20.20
N LEU A 258 -2.23 12.29 19.27
CA LEU A 258 -1.63 12.78 18.04
C LEU A 258 -2.66 12.85 16.90
N SER A 259 -2.83 14.03 16.33
CA SER A 259 -3.66 14.24 15.14
C SER A 259 -3.09 15.38 14.29
N PRO A 260 -3.16 15.31 12.95
CA PRO A 260 -2.80 16.45 12.11
C PRO A 260 -3.82 17.60 12.20
N HIS A 261 -5.02 17.36 12.75
CA HIS A 261 -6.12 18.32 12.83
C HIS A 261 -6.05 19.16 14.13
N THR A 262 -4.94 19.85 14.34
CA THR A 262 -4.77 20.83 15.44
C THR A 262 -3.63 21.80 15.13
N ASP A 263 -3.68 23.00 15.69
CA ASP A 263 -2.58 23.97 15.61
C ASP A 263 -1.52 23.76 16.70
N ASN A 264 -1.85 23.03 17.76
CA ASN A 264 -0.92 22.76 18.85
C ASN A 264 0.18 21.80 18.40
N VAL A 265 1.43 22.25 18.42
CA VAL A 265 2.58 21.45 17.97
C VAL A 265 3.19 20.69 19.13
N LEU A 266 3.49 19.40 18.93
CA LEU A 266 4.19 18.56 19.91
C LEU A 266 5.59 19.14 20.21
N SER A 267 5.88 19.34 21.50
CA SER A 267 7.17 19.92 21.92
C SER A 267 8.25 18.87 22.15
N SER A 268 9.52 19.28 22.11
CA SER A 268 10.65 18.38 22.38
C SER A 268 10.65 17.92 23.84
N GLU A 269 10.23 18.78 24.76
CA GLU A 269 10.11 18.46 26.19
C GLU A 269 9.04 17.39 26.44
N GLU A 270 7.89 17.49 25.75
CA GLU A 270 6.83 16.47 25.82
C GLU A 270 7.33 15.10 25.36
N VAL A 271 8.17 15.03 24.32
CA VAL A 271 8.76 13.76 23.84
C VAL A 271 9.79 13.19 24.81
N LEU A 272 10.53 14.04 25.51
CA LEU A 272 11.58 13.60 26.43
C LEU A 272 11.06 13.14 27.80
N ASP A 273 9.80 13.44 28.12
CA ASP A 273 9.20 13.03 29.40
C ASP A 273 8.76 11.55 29.37
N PRO A 274 9.41 10.66 30.14
CA PRO A 274 9.11 9.24 30.14
C PRO A 274 7.72 8.88 30.68
N LYS A 275 7.03 9.80 31.36
CA LYS A 275 5.65 9.58 31.84
C LYS A 275 4.63 9.68 30.72
N LYS A 276 4.97 10.36 29.62
CA LYS A 276 4.01 10.65 28.55
C LYS A 276 3.56 9.39 27.81
N CYS A 277 2.30 9.41 27.40
CA CYS A 277 1.71 8.44 26.51
C CYS A 277 1.20 9.12 25.24
N PHE A 278 1.78 8.74 24.11
CA PHE A 278 1.35 9.21 22.80
C PHE A 278 0.28 8.29 22.22
N VAL A 279 -0.94 8.80 22.07
CA VAL A 279 -2.05 8.06 21.49
C VAL A 279 -2.10 8.30 19.98
N ILE A 280 -2.15 7.24 19.20
CA ILE A 280 -2.31 7.26 17.74
C ILE A 280 -3.65 6.60 17.41
N GLY A 281 -4.51 7.29 16.66
CA GLY A 281 -5.75 6.69 16.17
C GLY A 281 -5.49 5.48 15.28
N GLY A 282 -6.16 4.36 15.53
CA GLY A 282 -6.06 3.13 14.74
C GLY A 282 -6.70 3.24 13.35
N ILE A 283 -6.35 4.27 12.58
CA ILE A 283 -6.90 4.62 11.27
C ILE A 283 -5.77 4.68 10.24
N VAL A 284 -6.00 4.12 9.04
CA VAL A 284 -5.05 4.24 7.91
C VAL A 284 -5.63 5.12 6.80
N ASP A 285 -5.22 6.38 6.77
CA ASP A 285 -5.73 7.44 5.88
C ASP A 285 -5.26 7.35 4.42
N ARG A 286 -5.01 6.14 3.90
CA ARG A 286 -4.60 5.98 2.49
C ARG A 286 -5.77 6.23 1.53
N VAL A 287 -6.98 5.91 1.97
CA VAL A 287 -8.24 6.10 1.24
C VAL A 287 -9.24 6.61 2.27
N LYS A 288 -10.11 7.54 1.86
CA LYS A 288 -11.18 8.03 2.73
C LYS A 288 -12.10 6.86 3.12
N GLU A 289 -12.13 6.54 4.41
CA GLU A 289 -13.10 5.61 4.98
C GLU A 289 -14.44 6.34 5.15
N LEU A 290 -15.55 5.73 4.72
CA LEU A 290 -16.85 6.41 4.67
C LEU A 290 -17.49 6.58 6.06
N ASN A 291 -17.22 5.65 6.97
CA ASN A 291 -17.82 5.61 8.31
C ASN A 291 -16.93 6.25 9.39
N ILE A 292 -15.75 6.73 9.02
CA ILE A 292 -14.81 7.36 9.96
C ILE A 292 -14.73 8.84 9.60
N HIS A 293 -14.99 9.71 10.58
CA HIS A 293 -14.88 11.14 10.38
C HIS A 293 -13.42 11.52 10.05
N PRO A 294 -13.14 12.42 9.10
CA PRO A 294 -11.77 12.82 8.76
C PRO A 294 -10.94 13.31 9.96
N GLU A 295 -11.60 13.93 10.93
CA GLU A 295 -11.00 14.46 12.15
C GLU A 295 -11.26 13.59 13.39
N ALA A 296 -11.61 12.31 13.21
CA ALA A 296 -12.08 11.43 14.29
C ALA A 296 -11.16 11.43 15.53
N SER A 297 -9.85 11.35 15.34
CA SER A 297 -8.86 11.42 16.43
C SER A 297 -8.89 12.74 17.21
N ALA A 298 -9.04 13.88 16.51
CA ALA A 298 -9.10 15.19 17.17
C ALA A 298 -10.41 15.37 17.93
N LEU A 299 -11.53 14.92 17.36
CA LEU A 299 -12.84 14.95 18.00
C LEU A 299 -12.85 14.12 19.29
N VAL A 300 -12.29 12.90 19.25
CA VAL A 300 -12.14 12.05 20.44
C VAL A 300 -11.30 12.73 21.51
N ALA A 301 -10.14 13.28 21.13
CA ALA A 301 -9.25 13.95 22.07
C ALA A 301 -9.93 15.14 22.77
N GLN A 302 -10.71 15.92 22.02
CA GLN A 302 -11.48 17.06 22.55
C GLN A 302 -12.61 16.60 23.48
N GLN A 303 -13.37 15.58 23.07
CA GLN A 303 -14.47 15.02 23.87
C GLN A 303 -13.99 14.46 25.20
N GLU A 304 -12.85 13.77 25.19
CA GLU A 304 -12.26 13.19 26.40
C GLU A 304 -11.39 14.20 27.18
N GLY A 305 -11.13 15.38 26.60
CA GLY A 305 -10.37 16.46 27.20
C GLY A 305 -8.90 16.10 27.46
N VAL A 306 -8.27 15.33 26.58
CA VAL A 306 -6.84 15.03 26.64
C VAL A 306 -6.02 16.03 25.83
N GLN A 307 -4.71 16.09 26.05
CA GLN A 307 -3.85 16.98 25.29
C GLN A 307 -3.85 16.56 23.81
N LEU A 308 -4.07 17.51 22.90
CA LEU A 308 -4.07 17.27 21.46
C LEU A 308 -2.86 17.96 20.82
N ARG A 309 -2.07 17.22 20.05
CA ARG A 309 -0.86 17.72 19.38
C ARG A 309 -0.75 17.21 17.94
N LYS A 310 -0.18 18.03 17.05
CA LYS A 310 0.33 17.60 15.74
C LYS A 310 1.85 17.45 15.79
N LEU A 311 2.40 16.58 14.93
CA LEU A 311 3.84 16.51 14.72
C LEU A 311 4.37 17.80 14.07
N PRO A 312 5.59 18.26 14.39
CA PRO A 312 6.17 19.50 13.86
C PRO A 312 6.68 19.33 12.42
N LEU A 313 5.82 18.93 11.50
CA LEU A 313 6.19 18.66 10.09
C LEU A 313 6.66 19.92 9.35
N ASP A 314 6.29 21.11 9.81
CA ASP A 314 6.69 22.39 9.23
C ASP A 314 8.21 22.70 9.40
N LEU A 315 8.93 21.92 10.23
CA LEU A 315 10.39 22.03 10.38
C LEU A 315 11.19 21.55 9.15
N ILE A 316 10.52 20.87 8.21
CA ILE A 316 11.11 20.34 6.98
C ILE A 316 10.29 20.78 5.77
N GLU A 317 10.95 20.93 4.62
CA GLU A 317 10.27 21.27 3.37
C GLU A 317 9.57 20.04 2.78
N TRP A 318 8.24 19.99 2.87
CA TRP A 318 7.44 18.90 2.31
C TRP A 318 7.14 19.14 0.83
N LYS A 319 7.82 18.41 -0.06
CA LYS A 319 7.75 18.64 -1.51
C LYS A 319 6.70 17.80 -2.23
N ALA A 320 6.35 16.62 -1.71
CA ALA A 320 5.43 15.72 -2.42
C ALA A 320 4.71 14.70 -1.52
N GLY A 321 3.51 14.31 -1.94
CA GLY A 321 2.71 13.29 -1.27
C GLY A 321 1.96 13.81 -0.04
N SER A 322 1.18 12.94 0.59
CA SER A 322 0.34 13.26 1.74
C SER A 322 1.15 13.36 3.04
N GLN A 323 0.79 14.30 3.91
CA GLN A 323 1.28 14.42 5.29
C GLN A 323 0.55 13.49 6.28
N PHE A 324 -0.37 12.65 5.82
CA PHE A 324 -0.92 11.54 6.61
C PHE A 324 0.15 10.43 6.72
N LEU A 325 0.82 10.39 7.88
CA LEU A 325 1.90 9.47 8.18
C LEU A 325 1.36 8.12 8.65
N THR A 326 2.09 7.04 8.36
CA THR A 326 1.76 5.71 8.90
C THR A 326 2.12 5.61 10.38
N PHE A 327 1.49 4.70 11.13
CA PHE A 327 1.81 4.43 12.54
C PHE A 327 3.31 4.23 12.76
N THR A 328 3.92 3.47 11.84
CA THR A 328 5.34 3.17 11.88
C THR A 328 6.20 4.42 11.70
N THR A 329 5.82 5.34 10.81
CA THR A 329 6.55 6.60 10.63
C THR A 329 6.36 7.50 11.85
N VAL A 330 5.15 7.60 12.42
CA VAL A 330 4.90 8.38 13.65
C VAL A 330 5.76 7.85 14.80
N LEU A 331 5.72 6.54 15.07
CA LEU A 331 6.55 5.92 16.12
C LEU A 331 8.04 6.18 15.87
N ASN A 332 8.51 6.03 14.63
CA ASN A 332 9.91 6.27 14.30
C ASN A 332 10.33 7.73 14.52
N ILE A 333 9.46 8.70 14.26
CA ILE A 333 9.72 10.11 14.56
C ILE A 333 9.89 10.29 16.06
N LEU A 334 8.92 9.84 16.87
CA LEU A 334 8.95 9.97 18.33
C LEU A 334 10.22 9.34 18.92
N GLN A 335 10.52 8.11 18.52
CA GLN A 335 11.68 7.37 19.01
C GLN A 335 13.00 8.03 18.60
N GLN A 336 13.13 8.49 17.35
CA GLN A 336 14.35 9.15 16.91
C GLN A 336 14.53 10.54 17.52
N THR A 337 13.43 11.28 17.77
CA THR A 337 13.49 12.56 18.49
C THR A 337 13.97 12.34 19.91
N PHE A 338 13.44 11.33 20.62
CA PHE A 338 13.89 10.97 21.96
C PHE A 338 15.36 10.54 21.99
N GLU A 339 15.76 9.63 21.08
CA GLU A 339 17.15 9.16 20.94
C GLU A 339 18.13 10.30 20.61
N ALA A 340 17.66 11.34 19.92
CA ALA A 340 18.43 12.52 19.56
C ALA A 340 18.24 13.70 20.54
N ASN A 341 17.80 13.43 21.78
CA ASN A 341 17.64 14.41 22.85
C ASN A 341 16.78 15.63 22.44
N GLY A 342 15.67 15.37 21.74
CA GLY A 342 14.69 16.39 21.36
C GLY A 342 14.85 16.97 19.95
N ASP A 343 15.81 16.50 19.15
CA ASP A 343 15.99 16.97 17.76
C ASP A 343 14.92 16.42 16.81
N PHE A 344 13.81 17.14 16.70
CA PHE A 344 12.76 16.82 15.73
C PHE A 344 13.21 16.97 14.28
N ARG A 345 14.01 17.98 13.94
CA ARG A 345 14.36 18.25 12.54
C ARG A 345 15.16 17.09 11.96
N GLY A 346 16.20 16.64 12.67
CA GLY A 346 16.99 15.49 12.26
C GLY A 346 16.19 14.17 12.29
N ALA A 347 15.29 13.99 13.26
CA ALA A 347 14.40 12.83 13.31
C ALA A 347 13.45 12.76 12.10
N LEU A 348 12.87 13.90 11.71
CA LEU A 348 11.99 14.02 10.55
C LEU A 348 12.74 13.73 9.24
N GLU A 349 13.93 14.30 9.05
CA GLU A 349 14.77 14.07 7.85
C GLU A 349 15.16 12.59 7.67
N ARG A 350 15.34 11.85 8.78
CA ARG A 350 15.68 10.42 8.76
C ARG A 350 14.46 9.52 8.64
N ALA A 351 13.38 9.82 9.35
CA ALA A 351 12.18 8.98 9.40
C ALA A 351 11.30 9.11 8.15
N ILE A 352 11.27 10.28 7.52
CA ILE A 352 10.42 10.54 6.36
C ILE A 352 11.13 10.09 5.07
N PRO A 353 10.48 9.25 4.24
CA PRO A 353 11.10 8.79 3.00
C PRO A 353 11.45 9.95 2.07
N ARG A 354 12.69 9.95 1.53
CA ARG A 354 13.23 11.02 0.65
C ARG A 354 12.31 11.48 -0.48
N ARG A 355 11.45 10.60 -1.01
CA ARG A 355 10.45 10.94 -2.04
C ARG A 355 9.45 12.02 -1.62
N HIS A 356 9.31 12.28 -0.32
CA HIS A 356 8.45 13.32 0.24
C HIS A 356 9.21 14.64 0.44
N LEU A 357 10.54 14.58 0.60
CA LEU A 357 11.43 15.72 0.83
C LEU A 357 12.13 16.22 -0.45
N SER A 358 12.09 15.42 -1.52
CA SER A 358 12.69 15.72 -2.82
C SER A 358 11.69 15.42 -3.91
N THR A 359 11.62 16.26 -4.94
CA THR A 359 10.86 15.89 -6.14
C THR A 359 11.68 14.89 -6.97
N MET A 360 11.00 14.01 -7.72
CA MET A 360 11.69 13.12 -8.68
C MET A 360 12.42 13.93 -9.77
N LYS A 361 11.96 15.16 -10.07
CA LYS A 361 12.59 16.04 -11.05
C LYS A 361 13.97 16.53 -10.57
N ASP A 362 14.11 16.80 -9.27
CA ASP A 362 15.39 17.26 -8.69
C ASP A 362 16.46 16.17 -8.70
N SER A 363 16.08 14.91 -8.44
CA SER A 363 17.05 13.81 -8.32
C SER A 363 17.26 13.02 -9.61
N LYS A 364 16.19 12.76 -10.37
CA LYS A 364 16.21 11.85 -11.54
C LYS A 364 15.24 12.34 -12.63
N PRO A 365 15.55 13.44 -13.33
CA PRO A 365 14.65 14.09 -14.29
C PRO A 365 14.20 13.15 -15.42
N HIS A 366 15.10 12.28 -15.91
CA HIS A 366 14.75 11.30 -16.94
C HIS A 366 13.63 10.33 -16.48
N ILE A 367 13.69 9.87 -15.23
CA ILE A 367 12.66 8.97 -14.69
C ILE A 367 11.33 9.71 -14.53
N ALA A 368 11.36 10.95 -14.04
CA ALA A 368 10.16 11.79 -13.93
C ALA A 368 9.49 11.98 -15.29
N ASN A 369 10.26 12.40 -16.31
CA ASN A 369 9.78 12.56 -17.68
C ASN A 369 9.19 11.27 -18.24
N LYS A 370 9.82 10.11 -17.97
CA LYS A 370 9.29 8.82 -18.40
C LYS A 370 7.89 8.53 -17.82
N TYR A 371 7.65 8.86 -16.56
CA TYR A 371 6.33 8.70 -15.94
C TYR A 371 5.31 9.73 -16.44
N ASP A 372 5.74 10.97 -16.69
CA ASP A 372 4.90 11.99 -17.33
C ASP A 372 4.47 11.53 -18.73
N ASN A 373 5.42 11.08 -19.56
CA ASN A 373 5.18 10.52 -20.89
C ASN A 373 4.23 9.30 -20.84
N LEU A 374 4.34 8.44 -19.81
CA LEU A 374 3.42 7.31 -19.64
C LEU A 374 2.00 7.75 -19.27
N ARG A 375 1.86 8.71 -18.35
CA ARG A 375 0.55 9.27 -17.98
C ARG A 375 -0.13 9.94 -19.17
N GLU A 376 0.65 10.68 -19.95
CA GLU A 376 0.15 11.34 -21.16
C GLU A 376 -0.22 10.32 -22.25
N TYR A 377 0.56 9.24 -22.40
CA TYR A 377 0.20 8.13 -23.26
C TYR A 377 -1.14 7.50 -22.87
N GLU A 378 -1.34 7.19 -21.58
CA GLU A 378 -2.60 6.63 -21.07
C GLU A 378 -3.80 7.59 -21.30
N ARG A 379 -3.61 8.90 -21.11
CA ARG A 379 -4.64 9.91 -21.40
C ARG A 379 -5.02 9.92 -22.88
N ASN A 380 -4.04 9.85 -23.77
CA ASN A 380 -4.30 9.84 -25.22
C ASN A 380 -4.98 8.53 -25.66
N ILE A 381 -4.63 7.39 -25.07
CA ILE A 381 -5.35 6.11 -25.31
C ILE A 381 -6.82 6.25 -24.91
N LEU A 382 -7.10 6.74 -23.69
CA LEU A 382 -8.48 6.91 -23.21
C LEU A 382 -9.26 7.89 -24.10
N ARG A 383 -8.63 8.98 -24.54
CA ARG A 383 -9.22 9.94 -25.47
C ARG A 383 -9.62 9.27 -26.80
N LEU A 384 -8.72 8.51 -27.43
CA LEU A 384 -9.01 7.83 -28.69
C LEU A 384 -10.11 6.78 -28.53
N VAL A 385 -10.12 6.03 -27.42
CA VAL A 385 -11.20 5.08 -27.12
C VAL A 385 -12.53 5.80 -27.06
N THR A 386 -12.63 6.92 -26.33
CA THR A 386 -13.87 7.70 -26.24
C THR A 386 -14.28 8.31 -27.58
N GLU A 387 -13.35 8.86 -28.37
CA GLU A 387 -13.65 9.43 -29.69
C GLU A 387 -14.22 8.36 -30.64
N HIS A 388 -13.60 7.17 -30.69
CA HIS A 388 -14.05 6.08 -31.57
C HIS A 388 -15.37 5.44 -31.12
N THR A 389 -15.59 5.26 -29.82
CA THR A 389 -16.86 4.69 -29.34
C THR A 389 -18.03 5.65 -29.54
N GLN A 390 -17.79 6.97 -29.47
CA GLN A 390 -18.79 7.99 -29.79
C GLN A 390 -19.11 8.06 -31.28
N GLN A 391 -18.09 7.98 -32.15
CA GLN A 391 -18.29 7.93 -33.61
C GLN A 391 -19.09 6.69 -34.03
N ALA A 392 -18.74 5.51 -33.51
CA ALA A 392 -19.47 4.28 -33.78
C ALA A 392 -20.94 4.36 -33.31
N ALA A 393 -21.21 5.03 -32.19
CA ALA A 393 -22.58 5.27 -31.72
C ALA A 393 -23.38 6.25 -32.58
N GLN A 394 -22.71 7.13 -33.35
CA GLN A 394 -23.36 8.06 -34.29
C GLN A 394 -23.62 7.40 -35.66
N GLU A 395 -22.85 6.38 -36.03
CA GLU A 395 -22.95 5.65 -37.30
C GLU A 395 -23.84 4.40 -37.23
N GLU A 396 -24.21 3.92 -36.04
CA GLU A 396 -25.13 2.78 -35.86
C GLU A 396 -26.56 3.13 -36.32
N ASP A 397 -27.01 2.51 -37.43
CA ASP A 397 -28.42 2.49 -37.85
C ASP A 397 -29.26 1.72 -36.81
N PRO A 398 -30.33 2.31 -36.22
CA PRO A 398 -31.13 1.68 -35.17
C PRO A 398 -31.78 0.34 -35.58
N LYS A 399 -31.76 -0.04 -36.87
CA LYS A 399 -32.32 -1.30 -37.37
C LYS A 399 -31.30 -2.42 -37.60
N ALA A 400 -30.00 -2.16 -37.49
CA ALA A 400 -28.94 -3.16 -37.72
C ALA A 400 -28.31 -3.64 -36.41
N SER A 401 -29.11 -3.89 -35.37
CA SER A 401 -28.56 -4.40 -34.12
C SER A 401 -28.34 -5.91 -34.22
N ARG A 402 -27.07 -6.31 -34.35
CA ARG A 402 -26.60 -7.70 -34.24
C ARG A 402 -26.81 -8.32 -32.84
N TRP A 403 -27.56 -7.62 -31.98
CA TRP A 403 -27.75 -7.87 -30.55
C TRP A 403 -29.23 -7.91 -30.13
N ALA A 404 -30.11 -8.41 -31.00
CA ALA A 404 -31.54 -8.58 -30.69
C ALA A 404 -31.86 -9.67 -29.62
N TRP A 405 -30.86 -10.18 -28.90
CA TRP A 405 -31.01 -11.28 -27.91
C TRP A 405 -30.24 -11.02 -26.59
N PHE A 406 -30.11 -9.76 -26.17
CA PHE A 406 -29.59 -9.38 -24.83
C PHE A 406 -30.69 -8.89 -23.89
#